data_AF-A0A2B7YST3-F1
#
_entry.id   AF-A0A2B7YST3-F1
#
_cell.length_a   1.000
_cell.length_b   1.000
_cell.length_c   1.000
_cell.angle_alpha   90.00
_cell.angle_beta   90.00
_cell.angle_gamma   90.00
#
_symmetry.space_group_name_H-M   'P 1'
#
loop_
_entity.id
_entity.type
_entity.pdbx_description
1 polymer ?
#
loop_
_entity_poly.entity_id
_entity_poly.type
_entity_poly.pdbx_seq_one_letter_code
_entity_poly.pdbx_strand_id
1 'polypeptide(L)'
;MLKAKFVDKILEVMQEEADRIWIDDKEVTVYFKDSKDVEGNAEILKHIYTLKLNEAVGEYRISIDYELKTIEIHRKYDFVCLRNFKSCDNKIWTAILEDLEKDRKKRRER
;
A
#
# COMPACT_ATOMS: atom_id res chain seq x y z
N MET A 1 0.21 -14.78 5.15
CA MET A 1 -0.18 -13.37 4.90
C MET A 1 -1.58 -13.17 5.47
N LEU A 2 -1.83 -12.06 6.18
CA LEU A 2 -3.18 -11.71 6.62
C LEU A 2 -4.14 -11.68 5.42
N LYS A 3 -5.41 -12.05 5.65
CA LYS A 3 -6.41 -12.09 4.58
C LYS A 3 -6.52 -10.71 3.94
N ALA A 4 -6.49 -10.61 2.61
CA ALA A 4 -6.47 -9.31 1.90
C ALA A 4 -7.58 -8.35 2.36
N LYS A 5 -8.80 -8.88 2.59
CA LYS A 5 -9.94 -8.13 3.15
C LYS A 5 -9.67 -7.45 4.50
N PHE A 6 -8.83 -8.04 5.34
CA PHE A 6 -8.45 -7.45 6.63
C PHE A 6 -7.52 -6.25 6.43
N VAL A 7 -6.51 -6.41 5.55
CA VAL A 7 -5.60 -5.31 5.19
C VAL A 7 -6.36 -4.18 4.51
N ASP A 8 -7.32 -4.51 3.62
CA ASP A 8 -8.21 -3.51 3.01
C ASP A 8 -8.91 -2.64 4.05
N LYS A 9 -9.41 -3.24 5.14
CA LYS A 9 -10.07 -2.50 6.22
C LYS A 9 -9.10 -1.61 7.02
N ILE A 10 -7.88 -2.06 7.25
CA ILE A 10 -6.87 -1.21 7.88
C ILE A 10 -6.54 -0.03 6.97
N LEU A 11 -6.26 -0.28 5.68
CA LEU A 11 -5.95 0.78 4.72
C LEU A 11 -7.11 1.75 4.50
N GLU A 12 -8.35 1.30 4.63
CA GLU A 12 -9.54 2.16 4.60
C GLU A 12 -9.57 3.11 5.80
N VAL A 13 -9.28 2.64 7.01
CA VAL A 13 -9.23 3.48 8.22
C VAL A 13 -8.02 4.42 8.20
N MET A 14 -6.88 3.96 7.66
CA MET A 14 -5.66 4.77 7.56
C MET A 14 -5.85 6.08 6.77
N GLN A 15 -6.90 6.21 5.95
CA GLN A 15 -7.20 7.47 5.26
C GLN A 15 -7.48 8.62 6.22
N GLU A 16 -7.91 8.33 7.45
CA GLU A 16 -8.15 9.35 8.47
C GLU A 16 -6.83 9.83 9.08
N GLU A 17 -5.85 8.93 9.22
CA GLU A 17 -4.60 9.15 9.96
C GLU A 17 -3.41 9.56 9.09
N ALA A 18 -3.39 9.16 7.82
CA ALA A 18 -2.24 9.33 6.93
C ALA A 18 -2.59 10.07 5.64
N ASP A 19 -1.65 10.90 5.17
CA ASP A 19 -1.67 11.50 3.84
C ASP A 19 -1.20 10.51 2.78
N ARG A 20 -0.21 9.67 3.15
CA ARG A 20 0.39 8.69 2.25
C ARG A 20 0.95 7.49 2.99
N ILE A 21 0.88 6.33 2.35
CA ILE A 21 1.66 5.14 2.74
C ILE A 21 2.56 4.76 1.57
N TRP A 22 3.86 4.62 1.85
CA TRP A 22 4.85 4.11 0.93
C TRP A 22 5.30 2.72 1.37
N ILE A 23 5.37 1.78 0.43
CA ILE A 23 5.74 0.39 0.68
C ILE A 23 6.79 -0.02 -0.35
N ASP A 24 7.92 -0.52 0.10
CA ASP A 24 8.91 -1.18 -0.75
C ASP A 24 9.38 -2.51 -0.14
N ASP A 25 10.41 -3.13 -0.72
CA ASP A 25 10.95 -4.40 -0.26
C ASP A 25 11.65 -4.32 1.10
N LYS A 26 11.95 -3.12 1.58
CA LYS A 26 12.66 -2.89 2.84
C LYS A 26 11.69 -2.58 3.96
N GLU A 27 10.79 -1.61 3.75
CA GLU A 27 9.95 -1.11 4.83
C GLU A 27 8.59 -0.56 4.37
N VAL A 28 7.76 -0.23 5.37
CA VAL A 28 6.53 0.55 5.20
C VAL A 28 6.75 1.91 5.85
N THR A 29 6.63 2.98 5.08
CA THR A 29 6.67 4.36 5.59
C THR A 29 5.27 4.92 5.58
N VAL A 30 4.80 5.44 6.73
CA VAL A 30 3.52 6.12 6.85
C VAL A 30 3.78 7.61 7.04
N TYR A 31 3.20 8.43 6.17
CA TYR A 31 3.22 9.88 6.27
C TYR A 31 1.92 10.30 6.97
N PHE A 32 1.99 10.46 8.29
CA PHE A 32 0.87 10.85 9.13
C PHE A 32 0.47 12.31 8.92
N LYS A 33 -0.83 12.58 9.01
CA LYS A 33 -1.39 13.93 8.93
C LYS A 33 -0.95 14.80 10.10
N ASP A 34 -1.14 14.28 11.31
CA ASP A 34 -0.64 14.93 12.53
C ASP A 34 0.68 14.29 12.98
N SER A 35 1.77 14.78 12.41
CA SER A 35 3.12 14.35 12.79
C SER A 35 3.51 14.70 14.23
N LYS A 36 2.73 15.52 14.95
CA LYS A 36 3.03 15.88 16.35
C LYS A 36 2.50 14.86 17.34
N ASP A 37 1.54 14.01 16.96
CA ASP A 37 1.06 12.90 17.80
C ASP A 37 2.04 11.73 17.78
N VAL A 38 3.14 11.86 18.51
CA VAL A 38 4.22 10.86 18.51
C VAL A 38 3.75 9.52 19.09
N GLU A 39 2.90 9.52 20.12
CA GLU A 39 2.47 8.31 20.81
C GLU A 39 1.44 7.53 19.99
N GLY A 40 0.40 8.20 19.48
CA GLY A 40 -0.61 7.58 18.61
C GLY A 40 0.00 7.03 17.32
N ASN A 41 0.86 7.83 16.66
CA ASN A 41 1.55 7.40 15.45
C ASN A 41 2.43 6.17 15.69
N ALA A 42 3.13 6.10 16.82
CA ALA A 42 3.94 4.94 17.18
C ALA A 42 3.09 3.68 17.41
N GLU A 43 1.90 3.80 18.00
CA GLU A 43 0.98 2.67 18.18
C GLU A 43 0.41 2.17 16.85
N ILE A 44 0.01 3.07 15.95
CA ILE A 44 -0.45 2.72 14.60
C ILE A 44 0.67 2.00 13.82
N LEU A 45 1.90 2.52 13.87
CA LEU A 45 3.05 1.90 13.19
C LEU A 45 3.31 0.47 13.66
N LYS A 46 3.21 0.18 14.97
CA LYS A 46 3.34 -1.19 15.49
C LYS A 46 2.36 -2.14 14.79
N HIS A 47 1.10 -1.72 14.66
CA HIS A 47 0.07 -2.52 13.98
C HIS A 47 0.39 -2.68 12.49
N ILE A 48 0.75 -1.61 11.77
CA ILE A 48 1.11 -1.66 10.35
C ILE A 48 2.30 -2.59 10.10
N TYR A 49 3.35 -2.54 10.93
CA TYR A 49 4.51 -3.40 10.77
C TYR A 49 4.21 -4.88 11.00
N THR A 50 3.24 -5.22 11.86
CA THR A 50 2.80 -6.62 12.01
C THR A 50 2.17 -7.20 10.75
N LEU A 51 1.67 -6.36 9.83
CA LEU A 51 1.06 -6.79 8.57
C LEU A 51 2.10 -7.29 7.55
N LYS A 52 3.38 -6.89 7.70
CA LYS A 52 4.49 -7.29 6.82
C LYS A 52 4.19 -7.03 5.34
N LEU A 53 3.66 -5.83 5.03
CA LEU A 53 3.27 -5.47 3.66
C LEU A 53 4.48 -5.43 2.70
N ASN A 54 5.64 -4.99 3.19
CA ASN A 54 6.91 -5.01 2.47
C ASN A 54 7.28 -6.42 1.94
N GLU A 55 7.11 -7.45 2.77
CA GLU A 55 7.37 -8.85 2.37
C GLU A 55 6.40 -9.31 1.26
N ALA A 56 5.14 -8.85 1.32
CA ALA A 56 4.11 -9.24 0.36
C ALA A 56 4.32 -8.63 -1.03
N VAL A 57 4.84 -7.41 -1.09
CA VAL A 57 4.99 -6.68 -2.36
C VAL A 57 6.23 -7.15 -3.12
N GLY A 58 7.29 -7.59 -2.43
CA GLY A 58 8.53 -8.06 -3.04
C GLY A 58 9.24 -6.94 -3.78
N GLU A 59 9.71 -7.16 -5.02
CA GLU A 59 10.49 -6.17 -5.80
C GLU A 59 9.73 -4.91 -6.27
N TYR A 60 8.52 -4.68 -5.75
CA TYR A 60 7.63 -3.61 -6.15
C TYR A 60 7.63 -2.49 -5.11
N ARG A 61 7.42 -1.27 -5.59
CA ARG A 61 7.25 -0.06 -4.79
C ARG A 61 5.85 0.45 -5.00
N ILE A 62 5.12 0.68 -3.91
CA ILE A 62 3.73 1.11 -3.94
C ILE A 62 3.60 2.41 -3.15
N SER A 63 2.95 3.40 -3.77
CA SER A 63 2.50 4.62 -3.11
C SER A 63 0.98 4.60 -3.04
N ILE A 64 0.43 4.62 -1.83
CA ILE A 64 -1.00 4.81 -1.57
C ILE A 64 -1.15 6.24 -1.09
N ASP A 65 -1.67 7.10 -1.96
CA ASP A 65 -1.83 8.53 -1.69
C ASP A 65 -3.30 8.81 -1.35
N TYR A 66 -3.56 9.19 -0.10
CA TYR A 66 -4.91 9.42 0.42
C TYR A 66 -5.44 10.82 0.07
N GLU A 67 -4.56 11.81 -0.10
CA GLU A 67 -4.93 13.16 -0.54
C GLU A 67 -5.45 13.12 -1.99
N LEU A 68 -4.68 12.49 -2.88
CA LEU A 68 -5.02 12.34 -4.30
C LEU A 68 -5.96 11.17 -4.57
N LYS A 69 -6.13 10.27 -3.59
CA LYS A 69 -6.92 9.03 -3.67
C LYS A 69 -6.44 8.14 -4.82
N THR A 70 -5.14 7.97 -4.92
CA THR A 70 -4.47 7.20 -5.97
C THR A 70 -3.53 6.14 -5.42
N ILE A 71 -3.32 5.10 -6.21
CA ILE A 71 -2.34 4.04 -5.96
C ILE A 71 -1.38 4.04 -7.14
N GLU A 72 -0.09 4.16 -6.88
CA GLU A 72 0.94 4.08 -7.90
C GLU A 72 1.85 2.90 -7.61
N ILE A 73 2.12 2.09 -8.63
CA ILE A 73 2.93 0.88 -8.54
C ILE A 73 4.09 1.00 -9.51
N HIS A 74 5.30 0.84 -8.98
CA HIS A 74 6.54 0.75 -9.72
C HIS A 74 7.24 -0.57 -9.45
N ARG A 75 8.07 -1.02 -10.39
CA ARG A 75 9.01 -2.13 -10.19
C ARG A 75 10.39 -1.65 -10.59
N LYS A 76 11.31 -1.52 -9.62
CA LYS A 76 12.55 -0.76 -9.82
C LYS A 76 12.20 0.60 -10.44
N TYR A 77 12.69 0.90 -11.64
CA TYR A 77 12.45 2.16 -12.35
C TYR A 77 11.25 2.11 -13.32
N ASP A 78 10.64 0.94 -13.50
CA ASP A 78 9.54 0.75 -14.44
C ASP A 78 8.21 1.13 -13.77
N PHE A 79 7.46 2.00 -14.43
CA PHE A 79 6.05 2.23 -14.08
C PHE A 79 5.22 0.98 -14.41
N VAL A 80 4.41 0.53 -13.46
CA VAL A 80 3.53 -0.65 -13.61
C VAL A 80 2.07 -0.23 -13.72
N CYS A 81 1.58 0.58 -12.79
CA CYS A 81 0.17 0.95 -12.72
C CYS A 81 -0.08 2.25 -11.96
N LEU A 82 -1.12 2.98 -12.36
CA LEU A 82 -1.73 4.07 -11.61
C LEU A 82 -3.24 3.78 -11.52
N ARG A 83 -3.78 3.76 -10.30
CA ARG A 83 -5.21 3.58 -10.03
C ARG A 83 -5.78 4.73 -9.23
N ASN A 84 -7.06 4.98 -9.39
CA ASN A 84 -7.85 5.78 -8.46
C ASN A 84 -8.60 4.87 -7.49
N PHE A 85 -8.78 5.27 -6.23
CA PHE A 85 -9.48 4.46 -5.21
C PHE A 85 -10.88 4.03 -5.64
N LYS A 86 -11.62 4.89 -6.37
CA LYS A 86 -12.95 4.53 -6.89
C LYS A 86 -12.92 3.31 -7.81
N SER A 87 -11.83 3.10 -8.54
CA SER A 87 -11.67 1.94 -9.43
C SER A 87 -11.39 0.62 -8.68
N CYS A 88 -11.17 0.71 -7.37
CA CYS A 88 -10.84 -0.42 -6.52
C CYS A 88 -12.02 -0.82 -5.60
N ASP A 89 -13.16 -0.13 -5.65
CA ASP A 89 -14.27 -0.29 -4.69
C ASP A 89 -13.81 -0.29 -3.22
N ASN A 90 -12.86 0.59 -2.88
CA ASN A 90 -12.16 0.66 -1.58
C ASN A 90 -11.41 -0.61 -1.15
N LYS A 91 -11.23 -1.60 -2.03
CA LYS A 91 -10.38 -2.79 -1.81
C LYS A 91 -8.96 -2.52 -2.30
N ILE A 92 -8.32 -1.54 -1.68
CA ILE A 92 -6.99 -1.00 -2.07
C ILE A 92 -5.94 -2.11 -2.15
N TRP A 93 -5.79 -2.90 -1.10
CA TRP A 93 -4.79 -3.96 -1.02
C TRP A 93 -5.08 -5.10 -2.00
N THR A 94 -6.35 -5.50 -2.09
CA THR A 94 -6.75 -6.52 -3.06
C THR A 94 -6.41 -6.09 -4.50
N ALA A 95 -6.71 -4.84 -4.87
CA ALA A 95 -6.39 -4.31 -6.19
C ALA A 95 -4.87 -4.26 -6.46
N ILE A 96 -4.06 -3.87 -5.46
CA ILE A 96 -2.60 -3.90 -5.55
C ILE A 96 -2.13 -5.32 -5.87
N LEU A 97 -2.55 -6.32 -5.09
CA LEU A 97 -2.12 -7.71 -5.28
C LEU A 97 -2.48 -8.24 -6.68
N GLU A 98 -3.67 -7.90 -7.19
CA GLU A 98 -4.07 -8.27 -8.54
C GLU A 98 -3.17 -7.66 -9.62
N ASP A 99 -2.77 -6.40 -9.49
CA ASP A 99 -1.88 -5.74 -10.45
C ASP A 99 -0.47 -6.31 -10.41
N LEU A 100 0.04 -6.59 -9.21
CA LEU A 100 1.32 -7.28 -9.04
C LEU A 100 1.29 -8.63 -9.75
N GLU A 101 0.23 -9.41 -9.56
CA GLU A 101 0.08 -10.70 -10.23
C GLU A 101 -0.01 -10.56 -11.76
N LYS A 102 -0.79 -9.60 -12.25
CA LYS A 102 -0.93 -9.32 -13.70
C LYS A 102 0.41 -8.95 -14.33
N ASP A 103 1.19 -8.08 -13.69
CA ASP A 103 2.53 -7.69 -14.17
C ASP A 103 3.51 -8.88 -14.15
N ARG A 104 3.52 -9.68 -13.07
CA ARG A 104 4.34 -10.90 -12.99
C ARG A 104 4.00 -11.90 -14.12
N LYS A 105 2.72 -12.10 -14.43
CA LYS A 105 2.28 -12.98 -15.54
C LYS A 105 2.75 -12.46 -16.89
N LYS A 106 2.50 -11.18 -17.19
CA LYS A 106 2.94 -10.53 -18.44
C LYS A 106 4.45 -10.67 -18.69
N ARG A 107 5.26 -10.74 -17.63
CA ARG A 107 6.71 -10.94 -17.74
C ARG A 107 7.16 -12.37 -17.96
N ARG A 108 6.40 -13.35 -17.50
CA ARG A 108 6.71 -14.78 -17.74
C ARG A 108 6.38 -15.21 -19.17
N GLU A 109 5.50 -14.46 -19.83
CA GLU A 109 5.09 -14.68 -21.23
C GLU A 109 5.99 -13.95 -22.24
N ARG A 110 6.97 -13.17 -21.78
CA ARG A 110 7.97 -12.47 -22.61
C ARG A 110 9.32 -13.17 -22.53
#